data_AF-A0A260PQ28-F1
#
_entry.id   AF-A0A260PQ28-F1
#
_cell.length_a   1.000
_cell.length_b   1.000
_cell.length_c   1.000
_cell.angle_alpha   90.00
_cell.angle_beta   90.00
_cell.angle_gamma   90.00
#
_symmetry.space_group_name_H-M   'P 1'
#
loop_
_entity.id
_entity.type
_entity.pdbx_description
1 polymer ?
#
loop_
_entity_poly.entity_id
_entity_poly.type
_entity_poly.pdbx_seq_one_letter_code
_entity_poly.pdbx_strand_id
1 'polypeptide(L)'
;MTVNVDPVILRQFSNVLSATGGAIREMDALAPFRESENALQGTDFHTACAAAAAAAAGAVAALAGRVECVADIARGVAQNYEIADDELARRLAAMDQPK
;
A
#
# COMPACT_ATOMS: atom_id res chain seq x y z
N MET A 1 9.02 1.36 25.73
CA MET A 1 9.16 0.04 25.07
C MET A 1 9.78 0.31 23.70
N THR A 2 11.06 -0.02 23.51
CA THR A 2 11.76 0.17 22.23
C THR A 2 11.64 -1.12 21.42
N VAL A 3 10.85 -1.09 20.36
CA VAL A 3 10.75 -2.20 19.42
C VAL A 3 11.92 -2.05 18.45
N ASN A 4 12.88 -2.96 18.50
CA ASN A 4 13.98 -3.00 17.55
C ASN A 4 13.44 -3.66 16.26
N VAL A 5 13.22 -2.87 15.21
CA VAL A 5 12.63 -3.36 13.97
C VAL A 5 13.73 -3.43 12.91
N ASP A 6 13.88 -4.60 12.29
CA ASP A 6 14.84 -4.80 11.20
C ASP A 6 14.43 -3.99 9.95
N PRO A 7 15.26 -3.04 9.49
CA PRO A 7 14.95 -2.21 8.33
C PRO A 7 14.88 -3.01 7.02
N VAL A 8 15.56 -4.16 6.92
CA VAL A 8 15.47 -5.05 5.76
C VAL A 8 14.08 -5.68 5.67
N ILE A 9 13.55 -6.15 6.80
CA ILE A 9 12.21 -6.72 6.88
C ILE A 9 11.14 -5.67 6.55
N LEU A 10 11.31 -4.43 7.03
CA LEU A 10 10.40 -3.33 6.70
C LEU A 10 10.39 -2.98 5.20
N ARG A 11 11.55 -3.01 4.53
CA ARG A 11 11.62 -2.82 3.07
C ARG A 11 10.93 -3.95 2.32
N GLN A 12 11.15 -5.20 2.72
CA GLN A 12 10.47 -6.35 2.12
C GLN A 12 8.96 -6.25 2.31
N PHE A 13 8.52 -5.89 3.51
CA PHE A 13 7.10 -5.67 3.82
C PHE A 13 6.49 -4.55 2.98
N SER A 14 7.18 -3.41 2.84
CA SER A 14 6.78 -2.31 1.94
C SER A 14 6.61 -2.79 0.50
N ASN A 15 7.55 -3.57 -0.03
CA ASN A 15 7.48 -4.08 -1.40
C ASN A 15 6.30 -5.03 -1.62
N VAL A 16 6.03 -5.93 -0.66
CA VAL A 16 4.88 -6.85 -0.72
C VAL A 16 3.57 -6.08 -0.70
N LEU A 17 3.46 -5.05 0.15
CA LEU A 17 2.29 -4.19 0.18
C LEU A 17 2.12 -3.42 -1.13
N SER A 18 3.17 -2.79 -1.66
CA SER A 18 3.09 -2.12 -2.97
C SER A 18 2.65 -3.06 -4.09
N ALA A 19 3.17 -4.28 -4.14
CA ALA A 19 2.75 -5.30 -5.12
C ALA A 19 1.28 -5.70 -4.94
N THR A 20 0.84 -5.85 -3.69
CA THR A 20 -0.57 -6.16 -3.36
C THR A 20 -1.50 -5.01 -3.77
N GLY A 21 -1.11 -3.76 -3.53
CA GLY A 21 -1.85 -2.58 -3.96
C GLY A 21 -1.97 -2.49 -5.49
N GLY A 22 -0.91 -2.83 -6.21
CA GLY A 22 -0.91 -2.98 -7.67
C GLY A 22 -1.90 -4.04 -8.14
N ALA A 23 -1.82 -5.25 -7.57
CA ALA A 23 -2.73 -6.35 -7.91
C ALA A 23 -4.20 -6.00 -7.65
N ILE A 24 -4.52 -5.31 -6.55
CA ILE A 24 -5.87 -4.84 -6.24
C ILE A 24 -6.36 -3.84 -7.29
N ARG A 25 -5.48 -2.94 -7.76
CA ARG A 25 -5.82 -1.94 -8.79
C ARG A 25 -6.02 -2.57 -10.17
N GLU A 26 -5.33 -3.68 -10.46
CA GLU A 26 -5.45 -4.44 -11.71
C GLU A 26 -6.68 -5.37 -11.75
N MET A 27 -7.31 -5.66 -10.61
CA MET A 27 -8.54 -6.45 -10.59
C MET A 27 -9.68 -5.72 -11.31
N ASP A 28 -10.20 -6.31 -12.38
CA ASP A 28 -11.42 -5.81 -13.05
C ASP A 28 -12.66 -6.15 -12.22
N ALA A 29 -12.85 -5.41 -11.13
CA ALA A 29 -14.04 -5.49 -10.27
C ALA A 29 -15.32 -5.03 -11.00
N LEU A 30 -15.21 -4.46 -12.19
CA LEU A 30 -16.32 -3.92 -12.97
C LEU A 30 -16.85 -4.88 -14.03
N ALA A 31 -16.08 -5.91 -14.42
CA ALA A 31 -16.49 -6.94 -15.36
C ALA A 31 -17.90 -7.53 -15.07
N PRO A 32 -18.23 -7.94 -13.83
CA PRO A 32 -19.54 -8.53 -13.53
C PRO A 32 -20.70 -7.53 -13.72
N PHE A 33 -20.46 -6.24 -13.45
CA PHE A 33 -21.48 -5.20 -13.60
C PHE A 33 -21.75 -4.88 -15.07
N ARG A 34 -20.70 -4.85 -15.90
CA ARG A 34 -20.81 -4.65 -17.36
C ARG A 34 -21.56 -5.81 -18.02
N GLU A 35 -21.31 -7.04 -17.59
CA GLU A 35 -22.00 -8.22 -18.11
C GLU A 35 -23.48 -8.26 -17.73
N SER A 36 -23.82 -7.74 -16.54
CA SER A 36 -25.19 -7.79 -16.01
C SER A 36 -26.04 -6.56 -16.34
N GLU A 37 -25.44 -5.44 -16.76
CA GLU A 37 -26.11 -4.14 -16.99
C GLU A 37 -27.34 -4.20 -17.90
N ASN A 38 -27.36 -5.14 -18.85
CA ASN A 38 -28.43 -5.32 -19.83
C ASN A 38 -29.28 -6.58 -19.60
N ALA A 39 -29.09 -7.29 -18.49
CA ALA A 39 -29.80 -8.55 -18.22
C ALA A 39 -31.31 -8.35 -18.01
N LEU A 40 -31.74 -7.16 -17.56
CA LEU A 40 -33.13 -6.84 -17.20
C LEU A 40 -33.59 -5.53 -17.85
N GLN A 41 -33.73 -5.55 -19.18
CA GLN A 41 -34.20 -4.41 -19.95
C GLN A 41 -35.62 -3.98 -19.54
N GLY A 42 -35.85 -2.66 -19.45
CA GLY A 42 -37.13 -2.09 -19.02
C GLY A 42 -37.29 -1.93 -17.50
N THR A 43 -36.25 -2.22 -16.72
CA THR A 43 -36.20 -1.99 -15.27
C THR A 43 -35.09 -1.00 -14.90
N ASP A 44 -35.12 -0.48 -13.67
CA ASP A 44 -34.05 0.38 -13.13
C ASP A 44 -32.74 -0.39 -12.79
N PHE A 45 -32.64 -1.66 -13.20
CA PHE A 45 -31.48 -2.52 -12.92
C PHE A 45 -30.18 -1.96 -13.51
N HIS A 46 -30.23 -1.33 -14.67
CA HIS A 46 -29.09 -0.64 -15.28
C HIS A 46 -28.54 0.45 -14.34
N THR A 47 -29.43 1.29 -13.81
CA THR A 47 -29.08 2.37 -12.87
C THR A 47 -28.50 1.82 -11.57
N ALA A 48 -29.08 0.72 -11.05
CA ALA A 48 -28.58 0.04 -9.86
C ALA A 48 -27.18 -0.59 -10.09
N CYS A 49 -26.96 -1.22 -11.25
CA CYS A 49 -25.64 -1.74 -11.62
C CYS A 49 -24.60 -0.64 -11.76
N ALA A 50 -24.95 0.51 -12.36
CA ALA A 50 -24.04 1.64 -12.46
C ALA A 50 -23.64 2.21 -11.09
N ALA A 51 -24.60 2.33 -10.16
CA ALA A 51 -24.33 2.78 -8.79
C ALA A 51 -23.44 1.77 -8.02
N ALA A 52 -23.72 0.47 -8.17
CA ALA A 52 -22.94 -0.59 -7.54
C ALA A 52 -21.51 -0.67 -8.12
N ALA A 53 -21.35 -0.50 -9.43
CA ALA A 53 -20.06 -0.39 -10.10
C ALA A 53 -19.23 0.79 -9.56
N ALA A 54 -19.84 1.97 -9.41
CA ALA A 54 -19.17 3.13 -8.84
C ALA A 54 -18.73 2.90 -7.39
N ALA A 55 -19.58 2.28 -6.57
CA ALA A 55 -19.25 1.93 -5.20
C ALA A 55 -18.11 0.91 -5.12
N ALA A 56 -18.12 -0.12 -5.98
CA ALA A 56 -17.06 -1.11 -6.07
C ALA A 56 -15.72 -0.48 -6.50
N ALA A 57 -15.73 0.39 -7.51
CA ALA A 57 -14.53 1.12 -7.95
C ALA A 57 -13.95 1.99 -6.81
N GLY A 58 -14.82 2.70 -6.07
CA GLY A 58 -14.41 3.50 -4.92
C GLY A 58 -13.79 2.66 -3.80
N ALA A 59 -14.37 1.50 -3.50
CA ALA A 59 -13.85 0.59 -2.49
C ALA A 59 -12.48 0.00 -2.87
N VAL A 60 -12.30 -0.42 -4.13
CA VAL A 60 -11.02 -0.92 -4.66
C VAL A 60 -9.95 0.17 -4.59
N ALA A 61 -10.27 1.40 -5.01
CA ALA A 61 -9.34 2.53 -4.93
C ALA A 61 -8.95 2.85 -3.48
N ALA A 62 -9.91 2.86 -2.55
CA ALA A 62 -9.65 3.11 -1.14
C ALA A 62 -8.78 2.00 -0.51
N LEU A 63 -9.01 0.74 -0.87
CA LEU A 63 -8.21 -0.38 -0.39
C LEU A 63 -6.77 -0.28 -0.91
N ALA A 64 -6.58 -0.05 -2.21
CA ALA A 64 -5.26 0.14 -2.81
C ALA A 64 -4.50 1.31 -2.15
N GLY A 65 -5.16 2.45 -1.96
CA GLY A 65 -4.56 3.62 -1.32
C GLY A 65 -4.15 3.39 0.14
N ARG A 66 -4.92 2.61 0.90
CA ARG A 66 -4.54 2.23 2.28
C ARG A 66 -3.30 1.34 2.29
N VAL A 67 -3.23 0.38 1.37
CA VAL A 67 -2.08 -0.53 1.25
C VAL A 67 -0.82 0.23 0.85
N GLU A 68 -0.93 1.19 -0.08
CA GLU A 68 0.17 2.09 -0.46
C GLU A 68 0.63 2.97 0.72
N CYS A 69 -0.31 3.55 1.47
CA CYS A 69 0.02 4.36 2.66
C CYS A 69 0.80 3.55 3.71
N VAL A 70 0.41 2.31 3.98
CA VAL A 70 1.15 1.44 4.90
C VAL A 70 2.53 1.08 4.33
N ALA A 71 2.65 0.86 3.02
CA ALA A 71 3.93 0.62 2.36
C ALA A 71 4.89 1.82 2.50
N ASP A 72 4.37 3.04 2.37
CA ASP A 72 5.14 4.28 2.52
C ASP A 72 5.60 4.50 3.96
N ILE A 73 4.73 4.24 4.94
CA ILE A 73 5.08 4.28 6.36
C ILE A 73 6.21 3.28 6.66
N ALA A 74 6.09 2.04 6.20
CA ALA A 74 7.10 1.01 6.41
C ALA A 74 8.46 1.40 5.78
N ARG A 75 8.44 1.99 4.59
CA ARG A 75 9.64 2.49 3.91
C ARG A 75 10.28 3.65 4.65
N GLY A 76 9.49 4.63 5.08
CA GLY A 76 9.97 5.79 5.83
C GLY A 76 10.60 5.39 7.17
N VAL A 77 9.99 4.44 7.90
CA VAL A 77 10.56 3.92 9.15
C VAL A 77 11.89 3.20 8.90
N ALA A 78 12.00 2.39 7.84
CA ALA A 78 13.25 1.71 7.50
C ALA A 78 14.39 2.69 7.17
N GLN A 79 14.09 3.76 6.41
CA GLN A 79 15.08 4.80 6.08
C GLN A 79 15.56 5.56 7.32
N ASN A 80 14.63 5.89 8.24
CA ASN A 80 14.98 6.59 9.47
C ASN A 80 15.87 5.76 10.40
N TYR A 81 15.68 4.44 10.46
CA TYR A 81 16.56 3.53 11.21
C TYR A 81 17.97 3.51 10.64
N GLU A 82 18.12 3.41 9.32
CA GLU A 82 19.44 3.42 8.65
C GLU A 82 20.19 4.73 8.89
N ILE A 83 19.50 5.89 8.80
CA ILE A 83 20.11 7.19 9.09
C ILE A 83 20.61 7.28 10.54
N ALA A 84 19.86 6.71 11.50
CA ALA A 84 20.27 6.69 12.90
C ALA A 84 21.50 5.80 13.14
N ASP A 85 21.55 4.62 12.49
CA ASP A 85 22.69 3.71 12.57
C ASP A 85 23.95 4.30 11.93
N ASP A 86 23.83 4.97 10.77
CA ASP A 86 24.95 5.65 10.11
C ASP A 86 25.51 6.80 10.94
N GLU A 87 24.65 7.57 11.60
CA GLU A 87 25.05 8.66 12.52
C GLU A 87 25.75 8.09 13.76
N LEU A 88 25.25 6.98 14.33
CA LEU A 88 25.89 6.28 15.44
C LEU A 88 27.27 5.75 15.04
N ALA A 89 27.37 5.09 13.89
CA ALA A 89 28.62 4.56 13.34
C ALA A 89 29.65 5.69 13.12
N ARG A 90 29.23 6.83 12.58
CA ARG A 90 30.09 8.03 12.43
C ARG A 90 30.61 8.54 13.77
N ARG A 91 29.76 8.59 14.81
CA ARG A 91 30.19 9.03 16.16
C ARG A 91 31.14 8.04 16.82
N LEU A 92 30.93 6.74 16.64
CA LEU A 92 31.87 5.72 17.10
C LEU A 92 33.23 5.86 16.41
N ALA A 93 33.25 6.02 15.08
CA ALA A 93 34.50 6.22 14.33
C ALA A 93 35.25 7.50 14.75
N ALA A 94 34.52 8.56 15.11
CA ALA A 94 35.12 9.80 15.62
C ALA A 94 35.72 9.64 17.03
N MET A 95 35.18 8.74 17.86
CA MET A 95 35.74 8.44 19.19
C MET A 95 36.96 7.51 19.13
N ASP A 96 37.05 6.67 18.11
CA ASP A 96 38.14 5.69 17.94
C ASP A 96 39.41 6.31 17.30
N GLN A 97 39.38 7.60 16.92
CA GLN A 97 40.56 8.32 16.48
C GLN A 97 41.42 8.76 17.68
N PRO A 98 42.72 8.39 17.73
CA PRO A 98 43.60 8.82 18.81
C PRO A 98 43.82 10.33 18.75
N LYS A 99 43.88 10.95 19.94
CA LYS A 99 44.14 12.38 20.15
C LYS A 99 45.51 12.81 19.64
#